data_AF-A0A2S5RCY8-F1
#
_entry.id   AF-A0A2S5RCY8-F1
#
_cell.length_a   1.000
_cell.length_b   1.000
_cell.length_c   1.000
_cell.angle_alpha   90.00
_cell.angle_beta   90.00
_cell.angle_gamma   90.00
#
_symmetry.space_group_name_H-M   'P 1'
#
loop_
_entity.id
_entity.type
_entity.pdbx_description
1 polymer ?
#
loop_
_entity_poly.entity_id
_entity_poly.type
_entity_poly.pdbx_seq_one_letter_code
_entity_poly.pdbx_strand_id
1 'polypeptide(L)'
;MSMDQNKKIDAMKMNELIQEINAMVAIAKTRKLTPEEIDYRQLLREKYISIFREGVKQQLENITIIDEPTPKKKKKEKQDEK
;
A
#
# COMPACT_ATOMS: atom_id res chain seq x y z
N MET A 1 -17.35 2.91 18.55
CA MET A 1 -16.72 3.13 17.23
C MET A 1 -17.77 2.97 16.13
N SER A 2 -17.93 3.97 15.26
CA SER A 2 -19.00 4.01 14.25
C SER A 2 -18.74 3.02 13.10
N MET A 3 -19.78 2.27 12.69
CA MET A 3 -19.77 1.41 11.51
C MET A 3 -19.37 2.14 10.21
N ASP A 4 -19.51 3.47 10.19
CA ASP A 4 -19.20 4.29 9.01
C ASP A 4 -17.71 4.34 8.68
N GLN A 5 -16.82 4.25 9.68
CA GLN A 5 -15.38 4.35 9.47
C GLN A 5 -14.81 3.11 8.80
N ASN A 6 -15.31 1.91 9.14
CA ASN A 6 -14.90 0.66 8.49
C ASN A 6 -15.30 0.65 7.02
N LYS A 7 -16.53 1.08 6.73
CA LYS A 7 -17.04 1.14 5.35
C LYS A 7 -16.26 2.12 4.48
N LYS A 8 -15.76 3.21 5.08
CA LYS A 8 -14.87 4.18 4.42
C LYS A 8 -13.50 3.58 4.12
N ILE A 9 -12.90 2.85 5.06
CA ILE A 9 -11.58 2.20 4.89
C ILE A 9 -11.61 1.17 3.76
N ASP A 10 -12.70 0.42 3.63
CA ASP A 10 -12.86 -0.55 2.54
C ASP A 10 -12.99 0.09 1.15
N ALA A 11 -13.47 1.32 1.07
CA ALA A 11 -13.62 2.07 -0.18
C ALA A 11 -12.33 2.81 -0.60
N MET A 12 -11.35 2.96 0.30
CA MET A 12 -10.11 3.70 0.05
C MET A 12 -9.10 2.92 -0.78
N LYS A 13 -8.39 3.63 -1.66
CA LYS A 13 -7.27 3.08 -2.44
C LYS A 13 -5.98 3.07 -1.61
N MET A 14 -5.01 2.23 -2.02
CA MET A 14 -3.71 2.10 -1.35
C MET A 14 -3.01 3.44 -1.07
N ASN A 15 -3.03 4.37 -2.02
CA ASN A 15 -2.40 5.70 -1.87
C ASN A 15 -3.09 6.55 -0.78
N GLU A 16 -4.41 6.48 -0.70
CA GLU A 16 -5.21 7.22 0.30
C GLU A 16 -4.96 6.65 1.69
N LEU A 17 -4.90 5.31 1.82
CA LEU A 17 -4.53 4.63 3.07
C LEU A 17 -3.15 5.10 3.58
N ILE A 18 -2.16 5.19 2.69
CA ILE A 18 -0.80 5.67 3.06
C ILE A 18 -0.84 7.13 3.53
N GLN A 19 -1.60 7.99 2.83
CA GLN A 19 -1.72 9.40 3.20
C GLN A 19 -2.35 9.58 4.58
N GLU A 20 -3.44 8.87 4.86
CA GLU A 20 -4.11 8.90 6.16
C GLU A 20 -3.22 8.36 7.29
N ILE A 21 -2.49 7.26 7.04
CA ILE A 21 -1.51 6.73 8.00
C ILE A 21 -0.43 7.79 8.29
N ASN A 22 0.09 8.46 7.27
CA ASN A 22 1.12 9.49 7.42
C ASN A 22 0.59 10.71 8.18
N ALA A 23 -0.64 11.14 7.91
CA ALA A 23 -1.31 12.21 8.65
C ALA A 23 -1.43 11.85 10.14
N MET A 24 -1.87 10.63 10.46
CA MET A 24 -1.93 10.16 11.85
C MET A 24 -0.57 10.04 12.52
N VAL A 25 0.48 9.67 11.79
CA VAL A 25 1.85 9.67 12.31
C VAL A 25 2.32 11.09 12.61
N ALA A 26 2.01 12.07 11.77
CA ALA A 26 2.34 13.47 12.02
C ALA A 26 1.62 13.99 13.27
N ILE A 27 0.34 13.66 13.45
CA ILE A 27 -0.44 13.99 14.65
C ILE A 27 0.17 13.33 15.89
N ALA A 28 0.57 12.06 15.80
CA ALA A 28 1.19 11.32 16.91
C ALA A 28 2.53 11.90 17.38
N LYS A 29 3.25 12.58 16.46
CA LYS A 29 4.52 13.25 16.77
C LYS A 29 4.30 14.57 17.49
N THR A 30 3.19 15.26 17.23
CA THR A 30 2.87 16.56 17.85
C THR A 30 2.06 16.41 19.14
N ARG A 31 1.16 15.43 19.21
CA ARG A 31 0.34 15.12 20.39
C ARG A 31 0.18 13.62 20.61
N LYS A 32 -0.19 13.23 21.82
CA LYS A 32 -0.62 11.85 22.09
C LYS A 32 -1.95 11.58 21.35
N LEU A 33 -2.03 10.43 20.70
CA LEU A 33 -3.26 9.93 20.08
C LEU A 33 -4.24 9.48 21.16
N THR A 34 -5.53 9.67 20.93
CA THR A 34 -6.57 9.10 21.78
C THR A 34 -6.70 7.58 21.50
N PRO A 35 -7.29 6.80 22.43
CA PRO A 35 -7.51 5.37 22.21
C PRO A 35 -8.27 5.07 20.90
N GLU A 36 -9.27 5.89 20.57
CA GLU A 36 -10.05 5.73 19.34
C GLU A 36 -9.21 5.94 18.07
N GLU A 37 -8.27 6.89 18.10
CA GLU A 37 -7.38 7.14 16.97
C GLU A 37 -6.33 6.03 16.82
N ILE A 38 -5.91 5.42 17.92
CA ILE A 38 -4.98 4.28 17.90
C ILE A 38 -5.62 3.09 17.19
N ASP A 39 -6.85 2.77 17.56
CA ASP A 39 -7.64 1.69 16.97
C ASP A 39 -7.92 1.96 15.48
N TYR A 40 -8.30 3.20 15.12
CA TYR A 40 -8.51 3.59 13.72
C TYR A 40 -7.21 3.47 12.89
N ARG A 41 -6.08 3.90 13.45
CA ARG A 41 -4.75 3.74 12.83
C ARG A 41 -4.38 2.27 12.66
N GLN A 42 -4.71 1.43 13.63
CA GLN A 42 -4.46 0.00 13.53
C GLN A 42 -5.27 -0.63 12.40
N LEU A 43 -6.55 -0.30 12.29
CA LEU A 43 -7.42 -0.82 11.23
C LEU A 43 -6.95 -0.41 9.83
N LEU A 44 -6.52 0.85 9.67
CA LEU A 44 -5.92 1.34 8.42
C LEU A 44 -4.63 0.59 8.05
N ARG A 45 -3.77 0.29 9.04
CA ARG A 45 -2.54 -0.48 8.83
C ARG A 45 -2.82 -1.93 8.45
N GLU A 46 -3.79 -2.56 9.10
CA GLU A 46 -4.18 -3.95 8.80
C GLU A 46 -4.68 -4.06 7.35
N LYS A 47 -5.53 -3.12 6.92
CA LYS A 47 -6.01 -3.06 5.54
C LYS A 47 -4.90 -2.80 4.52
N TYR A 48 -3.98 -1.88 4.83
CA TYR A 48 -2.83 -1.62 3.97
C TYR A 48 -1.96 -2.87 3.79
N ILE A 49 -1.66 -3.57 4.90
CA ILE A 49 -0.83 -4.79 4.88
C ILE A 49 -1.52 -5.90 4.08
N SER A 50 -2.84 -6.06 4.16
CA SER A 50 -3.54 -7.09 3.40
C SER A 50 -3.41 -6.84 1.88
N ILE A 51 -3.68 -5.61 1.44
CA ILE A 51 -3.55 -5.21 0.03
C ILE A 51 -2.10 -5.35 -0.44
N PHE A 52 -1.15 -4.92 0.38
CA PHE A 52 0.27 -5.01 0.06
C PHE A 52 0.73 -6.46 -0.10
N ARG A 53 0.31 -7.37 0.80
CA ARG A 53 0.63 -8.80 0.72
C ARG A 53 0.11 -9.43 -0.57
N GLU A 54 -1.09 -9.07 -1.02
CA GLU A 54 -1.65 -9.55 -2.29
C GLU A 54 -0.80 -9.08 -3.48
N GLY A 55 -0.42 -7.79 -3.51
CA GLY A 55 0.45 -7.26 -4.57
C GLY A 55 1.83 -7.93 -4.59
N VAL A 56 2.42 -8.20 -3.42
CA VAL A 56 3.71 -8.91 -3.32
C VAL A 56 3.59 -10.35 -3.82
N LYS A 57 2.52 -11.07 -3.47
CA LYS A 57 2.28 -12.43 -3.99
C LYS A 57 2.21 -12.46 -5.52
N GLN A 58 1.47 -11.53 -6.11
CA GLN A 58 1.40 -11.39 -7.57
C GLN A 58 2.77 -11.10 -8.19
N GLN A 59 3.59 -10.27 -7.56
CA GLN A 59 4.96 -10.02 -8.02
C GLN A 59 5.82 -11.28 -7.95
N LEU A 60 5.72 -12.06 -6.87
CA LEU A 60 6.46 -13.31 -6.69
C LEU A 60 6.05 -14.39 -7.70
N GLU A 61 4.76 -14.51 -8.00
CA GLU A 61 4.26 -15.43 -9.04
C GLU A 61 4.81 -15.11 -10.44
N ASN A 62 5.09 -13.84 -10.72
CA ASN A 62 5.67 -13.40 -11.98
C ASN A 62 7.20 -13.49 -12.03
N ILE A 63 7.87 -13.76 -10.90
CA ILE A 63 9.33 -13.92 -10.86
C ILE A 63 9.68 -15.30 -11.43
N THR A 64 10.30 -15.31 -12.61
CA THR A 64 10.87 -16.52 -13.20
C THR A 64 12.35 -16.60 -12.82
N ILE A 65 12.78 -17.71 -12.21
CA ILE A 65 14.19 -18.00 -11.98
C ILE A 65 14.78 -18.45 -13.32
N ILE A 66 15.81 -17.76 -13.79
CA ILE A 66 16.48 -18.10 -15.05
C ILE A 66 17.88 -18.61 -14.70
N ASP A 67 18.13 -19.88 -14.97
CA ASP A 67 19.42 -20.55 -14.70
C ASP A 67 20.52 -20.19 -15.72
N GLU A 68 20.15 -19.62 -16.87
CA GLU A 68 21.08 -19.16 -17.91
C GLU A 68 21.10 -17.63 -18.03
N PRO A 69 22.27 -16.99 -18.22
CA PRO A 69 22.33 -15.55 -18.44
C PRO A 69 21.61 -15.21 -19.75
N THR A 70 20.40 -14.64 -19.66
CA THR A 70 19.67 -14.16 -20.84
C THR A 70 20.57 -13.23 -21.65
N PRO A 71 20.78 -13.47 -22.95
CA PRO A 71 21.45 -12.49 -23.80
C PRO A 71 20.59 -11.23 -23.78
N LYS A 72 21.22 -10.11 -23.38
CA LYS A 72 20.59 -8.79 -23.17
C LYS A 72 19.61 -8.49 -24.30
N LYS A 73 18.30 -8.54 -24.03
CA LYS A 73 17.29 -8.00 -24.94
C LYS A 73 17.58 -6.51 -25.10
N LYS A 74 17.97 -6.11 -26.32
CA LYS A 74 18.17 -4.71 -26.70
C LYS A 74 16.96 -3.90 -26.24
N LYS A 75 17.21 -2.80 -25.52
CA LYS A 75 16.19 -1.78 -25.21
C LYS A 75 15.45 -1.47 -26.51
N LYS A 76 14.16 -1.83 -26.59
CA LYS A 76 13.29 -1.22 -27.60
C LYS A 76 13.00 0.20 -27.13
N GLU A 77 13.34 1.11 -28.01
CA GLU A 77 13.24 2.55 -27.86
C GLU A 77 11.81 2.99 -27.48
N LYS A 78 11.77 4.14 -26.83
CA LYS A 78 10.59 4.95 -26.56
C LYS A 78 9.68 4.99 -27.78
N GLN A 79 8.38 4.89 -27.55
CA GLN A 79 7.41 5.61 -28.36
C GLN A 79 6.52 6.40 -27.42
N ASP A 80 6.81 7.71 -27.39
CA ASP A 80 5.88 8.76 -27.04
C ASP A 80 4.64 8.65 -27.94
N GLU A 81 3.44 8.69 -27.38
CA GLU A 81 2.18 9.02 -28.06
C GLU A 81 1.13 9.22 -26.94
N LYS A 82 0.31 10.28 -26.86
CA LYS A 82 0.25 11.59 -27.50
C LYS A 82 -0.74 12.41 -26.65
#